data_AF-A0A1E2S0V1-F1
#
_entry.id   AF-A0A1E2S0V1-F1
#
_cell.length_a   1.000
_cell.length_b   1.000
_cell.length_c   1.000
_cell.angle_alpha   90.00
_cell.angle_beta   90.00
_cell.angle_gamma   90.00
#
_symmetry.space_group_name_H-M   'P 1'
#
loop_
_entity.id
_entity.type
_entity.pdbx_description
1 polymer ?
#
loop_
_entity_poly.entity_id
_entity_poly.type
_entity_poly.pdbx_seq_one_letter_code
_entity_poly.pdbx_strand_id
1 'polypeptide(L)'
;MSDFSPREIVSELDRHIIGQKDAKRAVAIALRNRWRRQQLEGEMREEVLPKNILMIGPTGVGKTEISRRLAKLANAPFIKVEATKFTEVGYVGRDVDQIIRDLLEAGISVVKDVKRKEVEARAQLNAEERVIDALVGHGASASTKESFRQKLRSGELDKKEIDIEVADNSSGMPSFEIPGMPGSQVGMINLNDMLGKAMGGRTKSRRVTVENSFDLLMGEESDKLIDTEQILQEAIKLVENDGIVFLDEIDKICARTERAGADVSREGVQRDLLPLIEGTTVGTKYGPVKTDHILFIASGAFHVAKPSDLLPELQGRLPIRVELRASTARISVRSSPRPKRRW
;
A
#
# COMPACT_ATOMS: atom_id res chain seq x y z
N MET A 1 2.38 2.06 -16.53
CA MET A 1 2.40 0.60 -16.28
C MET A 1 3.48 -0.05 -17.13
N SER A 2 4.15 -1.07 -16.63
CA SER A 2 5.20 -1.79 -17.37
C SER A 2 4.61 -2.60 -18.53
N ASP A 3 5.17 -2.45 -19.74
CA ASP A 3 4.75 -3.18 -20.95
C ASP A 3 5.29 -4.62 -20.98
N PHE A 4 5.21 -5.32 -19.85
CA PHE A 4 5.67 -6.70 -19.81
C PHE A 4 4.72 -7.59 -20.61
N SER A 5 5.30 -8.42 -21.47
CA SER A 5 4.60 -9.55 -22.08
C SER A 5 4.26 -10.60 -21.00
N PRO A 6 3.25 -11.45 -21.23
CA PRO A 6 2.94 -12.54 -20.31
C PRO A 6 4.14 -13.46 -20.02
N ARG A 7 5.05 -13.64 -20.99
CA ARG A 7 6.25 -14.46 -20.82
C ARG A 7 7.27 -13.80 -19.87
N GLU A 8 7.45 -12.49 -19.98
CA GLU A 8 8.32 -11.74 -19.07
C GLU A 8 7.78 -11.72 -17.65
N ILE A 9 6.46 -11.54 -17.48
CA ILE A 9 5.81 -11.62 -16.16
C ILE A 9 6.06 -12.99 -15.53
N VAL A 10 5.82 -14.08 -16.29
CA VAL A 10 6.07 -15.44 -15.78
C VAL A 10 7.55 -15.62 -15.43
N SER A 11 8.47 -15.15 -16.28
CA SER A 11 9.91 -15.24 -16.03
C SER A 11 10.35 -14.48 -14.78
N GLU A 12 9.73 -13.34 -14.48
CA GLU A 12 10.02 -12.59 -13.25
C GLU A 12 9.46 -13.31 -12.03
N LEU A 13 8.25 -13.88 -12.13
CA LEU A 13 7.66 -14.69 -11.07
C LEU A 13 8.48 -15.97 -10.81
N ASP A 14 9.10 -16.56 -11.84
CA ASP A 14 9.98 -17.74 -11.72
C ASP A 14 11.21 -17.48 -10.83
N ARG A 15 11.65 -16.22 -10.68
CA ARG A 15 12.79 -15.87 -9.80
C ARG A 15 12.47 -16.02 -8.31
N HIS A 16 11.19 -15.97 -7.96
CA HIS A 16 10.74 -15.93 -6.56
C HIS A 16 9.84 -17.10 -6.18
N ILE A 17 9.06 -17.63 -7.12
CA ILE A 17 8.11 -18.71 -6.89
C ILE A 17 8.61 -19.93 -7.67
N ILE A 18 8.69 -21.09 -7.02
CA ILE A 18 9.10 -22.34 -7.68
C ILE A 18 7.83 -23.07 -8.17
N GLY A 19 7.84 -23.54 -9.42
CA GLY A 19 6.70 -24.27 -9.98
C GLY A 19 5.47 -23.39 -10.24
N GLN A 20 4.26 -23.90 -10.01
CA GLN A 20 2.98 -23.20 -10.17
C GLN A 20 2.80 -22.49 -11.52
N LYS A 21 3.18 -23.16 -12.62
CA LYS A 21 3.19 -22.57 -13.97
C LYS A 21 1.81 -22.04 -14.38
N ASP A 22 0.75 -22.78 -14.08
CA ASP A 22 -0.61 -22.39 -14.45
C ASP A 22 -1.05 -21.13 -13.70
N ALA A 23 -0.77 -21.05 -12.39
CA ALA A 23 -1.09 -19.87 -11.60
C ALA A 23 -0.31 -18.63 -12.06
N LYS A 24 0.99 -18.78 -12.37
CA LYS A 24 1.79 -17.69 -12.96
C LYS A 24 1.24 -17.23 -14.31
N ARG A 25 0.84 -18.16 -15.16
CA ARG A 25 0.24 -17.85 -16.47
C ARG A 25 -1.09 -17.11 -16.32
N ALA A 26 -1.94 -17.56 -15.40
CA ALA A 26 -3.22 -16.94 -15.11
C ALA A 26 -3.06 -15.47 -14.68
N VAL A 27 -2.18 -15.21 -13.70
CA VAL A 27 -1.93 -13.83 -13.23
C VAL A 27 -1.23 -12.96 -14.29
N ALA A 28 -0.36 -13.54 -15.11
CA ALA A 28 0.30 -12.83 -16.21
C ALA A 28 -0.70 -12.41 -17.30
N ILE A 29 -1.68 -13.26 -17.61
CA ILE A 29 -2.76 -12.93 -18.54
C ILE A 29 -3.65 -11.84 -17.96
N ALA A 30 -4.02 -11.91 -16.68
CA ALA A 30 -4.83 -10.89 -16.03
C ALA A 30 -4.14 -9.52 -16.07
N LEU A 31 -2.84 -9.45 -15.73
CA LEU A 31 -2.06 -8.22 -15.80
C LEU A 31 -1.90 -7.71 -17.23
N ARG A 32 -1.68 -8.61 -18.21
CA ARG A 32 -1.61 -8.20 -19.63
C ARG A 32 -2.95 -7.67 -20.15
N ASN A 33 -4.06 -8.25 -19.73
CA ASN A 33 -5.39 -7.76 -20.11
C ASN A 33 -5.66 -6.37 -19.54
N ARG A 34 -5.17 -6.07 -18.33
CA ARG A 34 -5.20 -4.72 -17.78
C ARG A 34 -4.42 -3.73 -18.64
N TRP A 35 -3.19 -4.06 -19.03
CA TRP A 35 -2.42 -3.21 -19.95
C TRP A 35 -3.14 -3.02 -21.29
N ARG A 36 -3.72 -4.08 -21.86
CA ARG A 36 -4.52 -4.00 -23.10
C ARG A 36 -5.73 -3.08 -22.95
N ARG A 37 -6.45 -3.15 -21.82
CA ARG A 37 -7.57 -2.25 -21.52
C ARG A 37 -7.13 -0.79 -21.56
N GLN A 38 -5.95 -0.46 -21.01
CA GLN A 38 -5.42 0.91 -21.02
C GLN A 38 -5.11 1.44 -22.44
N GLN A 39 -4.96 0.55 -23.43
CA GLN A 39 -4.79 0.91 -24.85
C GLN A 39 -6.13 1.11 -25.58
N LEU A 40 -7.26 0.82 -24.95
CA LEU A 40 -8.58 1.04 -25.52
C LEU A 40 -9.03 2.49 -25.26
N GLU A 41 -9.87 3.01 -26.15
CA GLU A 41 -10.41 4.36 -26.09
C GLU A 41 -11.93 4.34 -25.87
N GLY A 42 -12.46 5.44 -25.31
CA GLY A 42 -13.90 5.65 -25.15
C GLY A 42 -14.61 4.59 -24.32
N GLU A 43 -15.85 4.28 -24.71
CA GLU A 43 -16.74 3.35 -24.00
C GLU A 43 -16.18 1.94 -23.90
N MET A 44 -15.43 1.48 -24.93
CA MET A 44 -14.85 0.14 -24.95
C MET A 44 -13.88 -0.09 -23.80
N ARG A 45 -13.17 0.95 -23.34
CA ARG A 45 -12.26 0.83 -22.18
C ARG A 45 -13.02 0.57 -20.87
N GLU A 46 -14.21 1.15 -20.73
CA GLU A 46 -15.02 1.01 -19.52
C GLU A 46 -15.78 -0.32 -19.49
N GLU A 47 -16.20 -0.84 -20.64
CA GLU A 47 -16.90 -2.13 -20.72
C GLU A 47 -16.00 -3.35 -20.45
N VAL A 48 -14.68 -3.21 -20.64
CA VAL A 48 -13.73 -4.31 -20.42
C VAL A 48 -13.39 -4.45 -18.93
N LEU A 49 -14.15 -5.29 -18.24
CA LEU A 49 -13.94 -5.59 -16.82
C LEU A 49 -12.73 -6.53 -16.55
N PRO A 50 -12.09 -6.41 -15.37
CA PRO A 50 -11.05 -7.33 -14.92
C PRO A 50 -11.50 -8.78 -14.93
N LYS A 51 -10.57 -9.68 -15.26
CA LYS A 51 -10.80 -11.13 -15.15
C LYS A 51 -10.28 -11.61 -13.80
N ASN A 52 -11.12 -11.52 -12.77
CA ASN A 52 -10.78 -11.93 -11.42
C ASN A 52 -10.43 -13.43 -11.34
N ILE A 53 -9.65 -13.77 -10.33
CA ILE A 53 -8.97 -15.08 -10.23
C ILE A 53 -9.39 -15.78 -8.94
N LEU A 54 -9.70 -17.08 -9.03
CA LEU A 54 -9.82 -18.00 -7.91
C LEU A 54 -8.64 -18.97 -7.90
N MET A 55 -7.77 -18.84 -6.89
CA MET A 55 -6.66 -19.74 -6.62
C MET A 55 -7.08 -20.86 -5.65
N ILE A 56 -6.93 -22.10 -6.07
CA ILE A 56 -7.31 -23.30 -5.30
C ILE A 56 -6.04 -24.06 -4.94
N GLY A 57 -5.85 -24.43 -3.68
CA GLY A 57 -4.74 -25.32 -3.31
C GLY A 57 -4.38 -25.24 -1.83
N PRO A 58 -3.52 -26.12 -1.31
CA PRO A 58 -3.20 -26.16 0.12
C PRO A 58 -2.43 -24.92 0.59
N THR A 59 -2.30 -24.75 1.90
CA THR A 59 -1.48 -23.66 2.47
C THR A 59 -0.01 -23.84 2.11
N GLY A 60 0.75 -22.75 2.06
CA GLY A 60 2.19 -22.79 1.80
C GLY A 60 2.63 -23.01 0.33
N VAL A 61 1.72 -23.22 -0.62
CA VAL A 61 2.08 -23.45 -2.05
C VAL A 61 2.41 -22.19 -2.84
N GLY A 62 2.33 -21.01 -2.22
CA GLY A 62 2.71 -19.73 -2.83
C GLY A 62 1.57 -18.85 -3.37
N LYS A 63 0.30 -19.15 -3.05
CA LYS A 63 -0.88 -18.34 -3.49
C LYS A 63 -0.68 -16.83 -3.20
N THR A 64 -0.43 -16.48 -1.94
CA THR A 64 -0.22 -15.09 -1.52
C THR A 64 1.05 -14.48 -2.12
N GLU A 65 2.12 -15.27 -2.26
CA GLU A 65 3.40 -14.77 -2.78
C GLU A 65 3.31 -14.45 -4.27
N ILE A 66 2.58 -15.25 -5.07
CA ILE A 66 2.31 -14.94 -6.48
C ILE A 66 1.59 -13.59 -6.61
N SER A 67 0.52 -13.38 -5.86
CA SER A 67 -0.26 -12.13 -5.90
C SER A 67 0.55 -10.92 -5.42
N ARG A 68 1.32 -11.08 -4.32
CA ARG A 68 2.19 -10.03 -3.79
C ARG A 68 3.30 -9.64 -4.79
N ARG A 69 3.91 -10.62 -5.45
CA ARG A 69 4.95 -10.38 -6.47
C ARG A 69 4.38 -9.75 -7.73
N LEU A 70 3.19 -10.18 -8.15
CA LEU A 70 2.46 -9.56 -9.26
C LEU A 70 2.23 -8.07 -8.99
N ALA A 71 1.74 -7.72 -7.80
CA ALA A 71 1.50 -6.33 -7.43
C ALA A 71 2.79 -5.49 -7.45
N LYS A 72 3.88 -6.01 -6.87
CA LYS A 72 5.19 -5.35 -6.91
C LYS A 72 5.69 -5.14 -8.34
N LEU A 73 5.52 -6.14 -9.21
CA LEU A 73 5.93 -6.05 -10.61
C LEU A 73 5.14 -5.00 -11.40
N ALA A 74 3.85 -4.87 -11.08
CA ALA A 74 2.95 -3.89 -11.69
C ALA A 74 3.05 -2.50 -11.06
N ASN A 75 3.82 -2.32 -9.97
CA ASN A 75 3.77 -1.14 -9.10
C ASN A 75 2.33 -0.79 -8.66
N ALA A 76 1.55 -1.83 -8.35
CA ALA A 76 0.14 -1.75 -8.04
C ALA A 76 -0.10 -1.71 -6.51
N PRO A 77 -1.08 -0.92 -6.03
CA PRO A 77 -1.56 -1.00 -4.66
C PRO A 77 -2.07 -2.42 -4.36
N PHE A 78 -1.71 -2.95 -3.19
CA PHE A 78 -2.05 -4.34 -2.82
C PHE A 78 -2.47 -4.44 -1.37
N ILE A 79 -3.59 -5.12 -1.14
CA ILE A 79 -4.06 -5.48 0.20
C ILE A 79 -4.35 -6.99 0.29
N LYS A 80 -3.97 -7.60 1.42
CA LYS A 80 -4.38 -8.96 1.80
C LYS A 80 -5.44 -8.85 2.88
N VAL A 81 -6.59 -9.48 2.68
CA VAL A 81 -7.66 -9.59 3.68
C VAL A 81 -8.10 -11.04 3.81
N GLU A 82 -8.42 -11.47 5.02
CA GLU A 82 -8.98 -12.81 5.30
C GLU A 82 -10.51 -12.70 5.31
N ALA A 83 -11.19 -13.54 4.53
CA ALA A 83 -12.64 -13.48 4.37
C ALA A 83 -13.40 -13.76 5.68
N THR A 84 -12.81 -14.54 6.59
CA THR A 84 -13.38 -14.87 7.89
C THR A 84 -13.52 -13.67 8.82
N LYS A 85 -12.76 -12.59 8.60
CA LYS A 85 -12.82 -11.36 9.41
C LYS A 85 -14.19 -10.67 9.39
N PHE A 86 -15.03 -10.99 8.41
CA PHE A 86 -16.36 -10.43 8.25
C PHE A 86 -17.48 -11.35 8.79
N THR A 87 -17.15 -12.56 9.27
CA THR A 87 -18.13 -13.55 9.76
C THR A 87 -18.41 -13.53 11.25
N GLU A 88 -17.65 -12.76 12.04
CA GLU A 88 -17.77 -12.78 13.49
C GLU A 88 -18.89 -11.85 13.98
N VAL A 89 -19.84 -12.41 14.74
CA VAL A 89 -21.08 -11.79 15.28
C VAL A 89 -20.81 -10.64 16.28
N GLY A 90 -19.57 -10.15 16.40
CA GLY A 90 -19.10 -9.30 17.48
C GLY A 90 -18.34 -8.04 17.10
N TYR A 91 -18.35 -7.60 15.83
CA TYR A 91 -17.71 -6.34 15.47
C TYR A 91 -18.68 -5.39 14.78
N VAL A 92 -19.33 -4.55 15.58
CA VAL A 92 -19.91 -3.29 15.12
C VAL A 92 -18.79 -2.50 14.41
N GLY A 93 -18.81 -2.45 13.07
CA GLY A 93 -18.02 -1.45 12.32
C GLY A 93 -16.88 -1.94 11.40
N ARG A 94 -16.80 -3.22 11.00
CA ARG A 94 -15.96 -3.61 9.84
C ARG A 94 -16.80 -4.04 8.65
N ASP A 95 -17.35 -3.02 8.04
CA ASP A 95 -17.89 -3.01 6.69
C ASP A 95 -16.84 -3.52 5.69
N VAL A 96 -17.26 -4.34 4.71
CA VAL A 96 -16.42 -4.85 3.62
C VAL A 96 -15.77 -3.71 2.82
N ASP A 97 -16.37 -2.52 2.82
CA ASP A 97 -15.81 -1.30 2.25
C ASP A 97 -14.44 -0.94 2.83
N GLN A 98 -14.12 -1.39 4.05
CA GLN A 98 -12.81 -1.19 4.66
C GLN A 98 -11.67 -1.76 3.80
N ILE A 99 -11.94 -2.82 3.02
CA ILE A 99 -10.98 -3.38 2.06
C ILE A 99 -10.49 -2.30 1.08
N ILE A 100 -11.40 -1.48 0.56
CA ILE A 100 -11.08 -0.44 -0.42
C ILE A 100 -10.43 0.77 0.26
N ARG A 101 -10.86 1.10 1.48
CA ARG A 101 -10.22 2.17 2.28
C ARG A 101 -8.76 1.83 2.59
N ASP A 102 -8.47 0.60 2.99
CA ASP A 102 -7.11 0.12 3.25
C ASP A 102 -6.27 0.03 1.97
N LEU A 103 -6.89 -0.37 0.85
CA LEU A 103 -6.24 -0.36 -0.45
C LEU A 103 -5.86 1.07 -0.90
N LEU A 104 -6.71 2.06 -0.60
CA LEU A 104 -6.42 3.46 -0.90
C LEU A 104 -5.24 3.99 -0.07
N GLU A 105 -5.16 3.66 1.22
CA GLU A 105 -4.00 3.96 2.06
C GLU A 105 -2.70 3.36 1.46
N ALA A 106 -2.76 2.11 0.99
CA ALA A 106 -1.63 1.50 0.29
C ALA A 106 -1.29 2.22 -1.03
N GLY A 107 -2.28 2.69 -1.78
CA GLY A 107 -2.08 3.48 -3.00
C GLY A 107 -1.43 4.85 -2.74
N ILE A 108 -1.84 5.54 -1.68
CA ILE A 108 -1.22 6.79 -1.24
C ILE A 108 0.26 6.57 -0.90
N SER A 109 0.58 5.46 -0.23
CA SER A 109 1.97 5.08 0.06
C SER A 109 2.79 4.89 -1.22
N VAL A 110 2.24 4.18 -2.22
CA VAL A 110 2.92 3.96 -3.51
C VAL A 110 3.17 5.28 -4.24
N VAL A 111 2.18 6.17 -4.31
CA VAL A 111 2.34 7.48 -4.98
C VAL A 111 3.33 8.36 -4.24
N LYS A 112 3.29 8.41 -2.90
CA LYS A 112 4.26 9.15 -2.09
C LYS A 112 5.70 8.67 -2.35
N ASP A 113 5.92 7.37 -2.42
CA ASP A 113 7.25 6.80 -2.69
C ASP A 113 7.78 7.20 -4.08
N VAL A 114 6.90 7.31 -5.08
CA VAL A 114 7.26 7.80 -6.42
C VAL A 114 7.58 9.28 -6.38
N LYS A 115 6.69 10.11 -5.80
CA LYS A 115 6.89 11.57 -5.73
C LYS A 115 8.13 11.97 -4.94
N ARG A 116 8.42 11.28 -3.84
CA ARG A 116 9.65 11.51 -3.05
C ARG A 116 10.91 11.32 -3.88
N LYS A 117 10.95 10.31 -4.77
CA LYS A 117 12.07 10.11 -5.70
C LYS A 117 12.16 11.20 -6.76
N GLU A 118 11.03 11.71 -7.24
CA GLU A 118 11.00 12.82 -8.21
C GLU A 118 11.57 14.13 -7.62
N VAL A 119 11.36 14.37 -6.32
CA VAL A 119 11.84 15.57 -5.62
C VAL A 119 13.18 15.39 -4.90
N GLU A 120 13.75 14.18 -4.89
CA GLU A 120 14.94 13.81 -4.11
C GLU A 120 16.12 14.78 -4.32
N ALA A 121 16.43 15.12 -5.58
CA ALA A 121 17.52 16.04 -5.89
C ALA A 121 17.29 17.46 -5.34
N ARG A 122 16.04 17.96 -5.37
CA ARG A 122 15.69 19.27 -4.82
C ARG A 122 15.68 19.24 -3.29
N ALA A 123 15.14 18.17 -2.71
CA ALA A 123 15.14 17.94 -1.26
C ALA A 123 16.58 17.88 -0.72
N GLN A 124 17.50 17.25 -1.45
CA GLN A 124 18.91 17.18 -1.09
C GLN A 124 19.58 18.56 -1.08
N LEU A 125 19.30 19.41 -2.07
CA LEU A 125 19.82 20.78 -2.09
C LEU A 125 19.28 21.62 -0.93
N ASN A 126 17.98 21.49 -0.61
CA ASN A 126 17.37 22.19 0.52
C ASN A 126 17.94 21.68 1.87
N ALA A 127 18.12 20.37 2.01
CA ALA A 127 18.74 19.77 3.19
C ALA A 127 20.19 20.24 3.35
N GLU A 128 20.97 20.26 2.27
CA GLU A 128 22.34 20.79 2.23
C GLU A 128 22.37 22.25 2.71
N GLU A 129 21.45 23.09 2.23
CA GLU A 129 21.37 24.49 2.67
C GLU A 129 21.04 24.62 4.16
N ARG A 130 20.13 23.79 4.70
CA ARG A 130 19.82 23.78 6.15
C ARG A 130 21.02 23.35 6.99
N VAL A 131 21.79 22.38 6.52
CA VAL A 131 23.03 21.94 7.18
C VAL A 131 24.09 23.05 7.17
N ILE A 132 24.26 23.73 6.03
CA ILE A 132 25.17 24.88 5.92
C ILE A 132 24.74 25.99 6.87
N ASP A 133 23.46 26.34 6.90
CA ASP A 133 22.93 27.34 7.81
C ASP A 133 23.15 27.00 9.28
N ALA A 134 23.03 25.72 9.66
CA ALA A 134 23.36 25.27 11.01
C ALA A 134 24.86 25.34 11.33
N LEU A 135 25.74 25.21 10.32
CA LEU A 135 27.20 25.24 10.48
C LEU A 135 27.77 26.66 10.56
N VAL A 136 27.25 27.60 9.75
CA VAL A 136 27.80 28.96 9.62
C VAL A 136 26.88 30.06 10.14
N GLY A 137 25.62 29.73 10.42
CA GLY A 137 24.57 30.68 10.78
C GLY A 137 23.89 31.31 9.55
N HIS A 138 22.60 31.65 9.69
CA HIS A 138 21.80 32.23 8.60
C HIS A 138 22.34 33.56 8.03
N GLY A 139 23.13 34.31 8.81
CA GLY A 139 23.71 35.60 8.40
C GLY A 139 25.06 35.50 7.69
N ALA A 140 25.59 34.29 7.43
CA ALA A 140 26.88 34.11 6.79
C ALA A 140 26.91 34.62 5.34
N SER A 141 28.05 35.15 4.90
CA SER A 141 28.22 35.62 3.52
C SER A 141 28.14 34.46 2.52
N ALA A 142 27.73 34.77 1.28
CA ALA A 142 27.64 33.76 0.21
C ALA A 142 28.97 33.03 -0.04
N SER A 143 30.11 33.73 0.07
CA SER A 143 31.44 33.14 -0.05
C SER A 143 31.75 32.15 1.09
N THR A 144 31.27 32.44 2.31
CA THR A 144 31.43 31.55 3.47
C THR A 144 30.58 30.30 3.29
N LYS A 145 29.31 30.45 2.89
CA LYS A 145 28.43 29.32 2.58
C LYS A 145 29.01 28.42 1.49
N GLU A 146 29.55 29.00 0.42
CA GLU A 146 30.16 28.22 -0.67
C GLU A 146 31.42 27.45 -0.22
N SER A 147 32.29 28.08 0.59
CA SER A 147 33.45 27.40 1.17
C SER A 147 33.04 26.19 2.03
N PHE A 148 32.00 26.35 2.85
CA PHE A 148 31.49 25.26 3.68
C PHE A 148 30.75 24.20 2.87
N ARG A 149 30.08 24.58 1.78
CA ARG A 149 29.45 23.65 0.84
C ARG A 149 30.47 22.68 0.24
N GLN A 150 31.63 23.20 -0.18
CA GLN A 150 32.72 22.37 -0.70
C GLN A 150 33.25 21.40 0.36
N LYS A 151 33.44 21.86 1.60
CA LYS A 151 33.89 21.02 2.74
C LYS A 151 32.86 19.98 3.15
N LEU A 152 31.58 20.30 3.03
CA LEU A 152 30.47 19.38 3.29
C LEU A 152 30.47 18.27 2.25
N ARG A 153 30.62 18.61 0.96
CA ARG A 153 30.68 17.64 -0.14
C ARG A 153 31.95 16.80 -0.14
N SER A 154 33.06 17.29 0.43
CA SER A 154 34.30 16.52 0.61
C SER A 154 34.28 15.58 1.82
N GLY A 155 33.24 15.62 2.66
CA GLY A 155 33.11 14.79 3.88
C GLY A 155 33.96 15.27 5.05
N GLU A 156 34.57 16.46 4.97
CA GLU A 156 35.43 16.99 6.05
C GLU A 156 34.62 17.37 7.31
N LEU A 157 33.31 17.50 7.18
CA LEU A 157 32.43 18.00 8.24
C LEU A 157 31.55 16.93 8.88
N ASP A 158 31.58 15.68 8.41
CA ASP A 158 30.65 14.60 8.77
C ASP A 158 30.49 14.39 10.27
N LYS A 159 31.62 14.47 11.01
CA LYS A 159 31.68 14.27 12.46
C LYS A 159 31.36 15.51 13.29
N LYS A 160 31.21 16.68 12.68
CA LYS A 160 30.84 17.90 13.42
C LYS A 160 29.41 17.77 13.90
N GLU A 161 29.18 18.25 15.12
CA GLU A 161 27.85 18.35 15.68
C GLU A 161 27.22 19.68 15.26
N ILE A 162 25.95 19.62 14.88
CA ILE A 162 25.11 20.74 14.53
C ILE A 162 23.79 20.62 15.25
N ASP A 163 23.19 21.77 15.55
CA ASP A 163 21.83 21.84 16.05
C ASP A 163 20.91 22.11 14.85
N ILE A 164 20.05 21.15 14.52
CA ILE A 164 19.03 21.30 13.48
C ILE A 164 17.66 21.38 14.11
N GLU A 165 16.80 22.24 13.58
CA GLU A 165 15.37 22.20 13.89
C GLU A 165 14.73 21.06 13.10
N VAL A 166 13.98 20.18 13.74
CA VAL A 166 13.20 19.12 13.07
C VAL A 166 11.75 19.21 13.50
N ALA A 167 10.83 18.75 12.67
CA ALA A 167 9.41 18.71 13.00
C ALA A 167 9.18 17.84 14.25
N ASP A 168 8.48 18.41 15.23
CA ASP A 168 8.13 17.72 16.46
C ASP A 168 6.87 16.88 16.24
N ASN A 169 7.08 15.62 15.89
CA ASN A 169 6.00 14.63 15.74
C ASN A 169 5.60 13.96 17.07
N SER A 170 5.95 14.54 18.22
CA SER A 170 5.46 14.04 19.51
C SER A 170 3.97 14.36 19.71
N SER A 171 3.11 13.56 19.07
CA SER A 171 1.67 13.50 19.33
C SER A 171 1.41 12.80 20.66
N GLY A 172 1.80 13.46 21.75
CA GLY A 172 1.69 12.96 23.12
C GLY A 172 1.86 14.07 24.13
N MET A 173 0.90 15.01 24.18
CA MET A 173 0.75 15.82 25.39
C MET A 173 0.30 14.91 26.54
N PRO A 174 0.89 15.03 27.74
CA PRO A 174 0.37 14.37 28.92
C PRO A 174 -1.07 14.82 29.15
N SER A 175 -1.98 13.86 29.38
CA SER A 175 -3.35 14.12 29.79
C SER A 175 -3.34 15.09 30.98
N PHE A 176 -3.71 16.34 30.75
CA PHE A 176 -3.94 17.30 31.83
C PHE A 176 -5.32 16.95 32.42
N GLU A 177 -5.32 16.14 33.47
CA GLU A 177 -6.53 15.90 34.26
C GLU A 177 -6.91 17.19 34.99
N ILE A 178 -7.97 17.85 34.53
CA ILE A 178 -8.61 18.92 35.27
C ILE A 178 -9.38 18.27 36.43
N PRO A 179 -9.02 18.56 37.70
CA PRO A 179 -9.72 18.00 38.85
C PRO A 179 -11.18 18.47 38.86
N GLY A 180 -12.14 17.54 38.80
CA GLY A 180 -13.56 17.81 39.02
C GLY A 180 -14.51 17.70 37.81
N MET A 181 -14.05 17.34 36.60
CA MET A 181 -14.94 17.08 35.46
C MET A 181 -14.63 15.74 34.77
N PRO A 182 -15.44 14.69 34.99
CA PRO A 182 -15.36 13.46 34.21
C PRO A 182 -16.02 13.69 32.83
N GLY A 183 -15.28 13.47 31.74
CA GLY A 183 -15.88 13.22 30.42
C GLY A 183 -15.75 14.29 29.33
N SER A 184 -15.03 15.41 29.53
CA SER A 184 -14.90 16.46 28.50
C SER A 184 -13.70 16.32 27.54
N GLN A 185 -12.96 15.20 27.58
CA GLN A 185 -11.64 15.07 26.93
C GLN A 185 -11.62 14.78 25.42
N VAL A 186 -12.75 14.40 24.79
CA VAL A 186 -12.70 13.84 23.43
C VAL A 186 -12.69 14.92 22.33
N GLY A 187 -13.08 16.17 22.63
CA GLY A 187 -13.24 17.23 21.61
C GLY A 187 -12.03 18.15 21.37
N MET A 188 -11.10 18.27 22.33
CA MET A 188 -9.98 19.23 22.24
C MET A 188 -8.72 18.71 21.56
N ILE A 189 -8.57 17.38 21.43
CA ILE A 189 -7.35 16.76 20.87
C ILE A 189 -7.25 17.04 19.35
N ASN A 190 -8.36 16.96 18.62
CA ASN A 190 -8.36 17.21 17.17
C ASN A 190 -8.21 18.70 16.81
N LEU A 191 -8.67 19.62 17.65
CA LEU A 191 -8.62 21.06 17.35
C LEU A 191 -7.20 21.62 17.49
N ASN A 192 -6.44 21.13 18.47
CA ASN A 192 -5.04 21.55 18.69
C ASN A 192 -4.08 20.98 17.64
N ASP A 193 -4.30 19.75 17.18
CA ASP A 193 -3.44 19.14 16.15
C ASP A 193 -3.65 19.80 14.77
N MET A 194 -4.88 20.25 14.51
CA MET A 194 -5.23 21.06 13.33
C MET A 194 -4.68 22.49 13.43
N LEU A 195 -4.72 23.11 14.62
CA LEU A 195 -4.17 24.45 14.88
C LEU A 195 -2.63 24.47 14.82
N GLY A 196 -1.97 23.42 15.31
CA GLY A 196 -0.52 23.24 15.22
C GLY A 196 -0.01 23.13 13.78
N LYS A 197 -0.75 22.42 12.91
CA LYS A 197 -0.45 22.36 11.47
C LYS A 197 -0.70 23.69 10.75
N ALA A 198 -1.70 24.46 11.18
CA ALA A 198 -2.01 25.78 10.60
C ALA A 198 -0.99 26.88 10.97
N MET A 199 -0.31 26.78 12.12
CA MET A 199 0.75 27.71 12.55
C MET A 199 2.19 27.28 12.16
N GLY A 200 2.33 26.33 11.22
CA GLY A 200 3.65 25.93 10.69
C GLY A 200 4.32 24.75 11.40
N GLY A 201 3.59 24.03 12.26
CA GLY A 201 4.11 22.89 13.00
C GLY A 201 5.06 23.30 14.13
N ARG A 202 5.09 22.52 15.21
CA ARG A 202 6.12 22.70 16.24
C ARG A 202 7.43 22.14 15.69
N THR A 203 8.52 22.89 15.79
CA THR A 203 9.88 22.38 15.55
C THR A 203 10.59 22.19 16.89
N LYS A 204 11.50 21.21 16.94
CA LYS A 204 12.35 20.94 18.08
C LYS A 204 13.80 20.95 17.61
N SER A 205 14.64 21.70 18.32
CA SER A 205 16.08 21.66 18.10
C SER A 205 16.65 20.32 18.58
N ARG A 206 17.40 19.66 17.70
CA ARG A 206 18.06 18.38 17.96
C ARG A 206 19.52 18.48 17.55
N ARG A 207 20.40 18.19 18.50
CA ARG A 207 21.84 18.08 18.27
C ARG A 207 22.15 16.74 17.62
N VAL A 208 22.76 16.76 16.44
CA VAL A 208 23.14 15.58 15.65
C VAL A 208 24.46 15.84 14.94
N THR A 209 25.11 14.78 14.44
CA THR A 209 26.24 14.95 13.53
C THR A 209 25.75 15.36 12.14
N VAL A 210 26.61 16.04 11.37
CA VAL A 210 26.33 16.39 9.97
C VAL A 210 25.92 15.17 9.15
N GLU A 211 26.62 14.04 9.28
CA GLU A 211 26.29 12.80 8.57
C GLU A 211 24.84 12.32 8.86
N ASN A 212 24.44 12.32 10.14
CA ASN A 212 23.11 11.85 10.54
C ASN A 212 22.00 12.90 10.29
N SER A 213 22.36 14.15 9.99
CA SER A 213 21.38 15.22 9.77
C SER A 213 20.62 15.05 8.46
N PHE A 214 21.29 14.56 7.41
CA PHE A 214 20.68 14.40 6.08
C PHE A 214 19.51 13.42 6.09
N ASP A 215 19.62 12.27 6.76
CA ASP A 215 18.52 11.30 6.85
C ASP A 215 17.25 11.91 7.48
N LEU A 216 17.41 12.81 8.45
CA LEU A 216 16.30 13.52 9.10
C LEU A 216 15.71 14.60 8.20
N LEU A 217 16.57 15.41 7.59
CA LEU A 217 16.18 16.57 6.79
C LEU A 217 15.60 16.16 5.43
N MET A 218 16.10 15.09 4.81
CA MET A 218 15.64 14.61 3.51
C MET A 218 14.14 14.28 3.50
N GLY A 219 13.63 13.64 4.56
CA GLY A 219 12.22 13.32 4.68
C GLY A 219 11.35 14.58 4.76
N GLU A 220 11.74 15.55 5.60
CA GLU A 220 11.02 16.81 5.76
C GLU A 220 11.03 17.66 4.50
N GLU A 221 12.19 17.83 3.87
CA GLU A 221 12.32 18.63 2.66
C GLU A 221 11.59 17.99 1.48
N SER A 222 11.57 16.66 1.40
CA SER A 222 10.75 15.96 0.43
C SER A 222 9.27 16.23 0.66
N ASP A 223 8.78 16.08 1.90
CA ASP A 223 7.36 16.25 2.22
C ASP A 223 6.86 17.69 2.00
N LYS A 224 7.72 18.70 2.16
CA LYS A 224 7.40 20.11 1.83
C LYS A 224 7.24 20.36 0.33
N LEU A 225 7.96 19.60 -0.50
CA LEU A 225 7.98 19.77 -1.96
C LEU A 225 6.84 19.03 -2.65
N ILE A 226 6.09 18.18 -1.93
CA ILE A 226 5.06 17.33 -2.52
C ILE A 226 3.66 17.90 -2.23
N ASP A 227 2.87 18.07 -3.29
CA ASP A 227 1.47 18.44 -3.19
C ASP A 227 0.62 17.25 -2.71
N THR A 228 0.01 17.40 -1.54
CA THR A 228 -0.84 16.37 -0.94
C THR A 228 -2.13 16.15 -1.72
N GLU A 229 -2.74 17.19 -2.29
CA GLU A 229 -3.96 17.05 -3.09
C GLU A 229 -3.66 16.28 -4.38
N GLN A 230 -2.55 16.61 -5.03
CA GLN A 230 -2.08 15.86 -6.20
C GLN A 230 -1.82 14.38 -5.87
N ILE A 231 -1.17 14.08 -4.74
CA ILE A 231 -0.98 12.68 -4.30
C ILE A 231 -2.32 11.96 -4.19
N LEU A 232 -3.32 12.57 -3.54
CA LEU A 232 -4.61 11.93 -3.32
C LEU A 232 -5.33 11.64 -4.64
N GLN A 233 -5.34 12.60 -5.57
CA GLN A 233 -5.94 12.40 -6.89
C GLN A 233 -5.24 11.30 -7.71
N GLU A 234 -3.91 11.28 -7.69
CA GLU A 234 -3.12 10.23 -8.36
C GLU A 234 -3.32 8.86 -7.69
N ALA A 235 -3.42 8.81 -6.36
CA ALA A 235 -3.62 7.58 -5.61
C ALA A 235 -5.01 6.96 -5.86
N ILE A 236 -6.07 7.78 -5.91
CA ILE A 236 -7.41 7.30 -6.28
C ILE A 236 -7.36 6.69 -7.69
N LYS A 237 -6.82 7.41 -8.68
CA LYS A 237 -6.69 6.90 -10.07
C LYS A 237 -5.89 5.60 -10.13
N LEU A 238 -4.80 5.51 -9.37
CA LEU A 238 -3.95 4.33 -9.30
C LEU A 238 -4.70 3.14 -8.69
N VAL A 239 -5.46 3.35 -7.62
CA VAL A 239 -6.25 2.30 -6.97
C VAL A 239 -7.37 1.81 -7.88
N GLU A 240 -8.12 2.72 -8.50
CA GLU A 240 -9.23 2.38 -9.39
C GLU A 240 -8.77 1.56 -10.60
N ASN A 241 -7.62 1.90 -11.20
CA ASN A 241 -7.14 1.23 -12.42
C ASN A 241 -6.23 0.04 -12.15
N ASP A 242 -5.39 0.15 -11.11
CA ASP A 242 -4.27 -0.75 -10.90
C ASP A 242 -4.33 -1.47 -9.54
N GLY A 243 -5.31 -1.19 -8.69
CA GLY A 243 -5.49 -1.85 -7.40
C GLY A 243 -5.65 -3.37 -7.51
N ILE A 244 -5.08 -4.09 -6.53
CA ILE A 244 -5.19 -5.55 -6.42
C ILE A 244 -5.62 -5.91 -4.99
N VAL A 245 -6.74 -6.62 -4.88
CA VAL A 245 -7.25 -7.15 -3.62
C VAL A 245 -7.03 -8.66 -3.59
N PHE A 246 -6.36 -9.16 -2.56
CA PHE A 246 -6.22 -10.59 -2.30
C PHE A 246 -7.14 -11.02 -1.14
N LEU A 247 -8.19 -11.77 -1.48
CA LEU A 247 -9.15 -12.34 -0.53
C LEU A 247 -8.70 -13.77 -0.17
N ASP A 248 -8.11 -13.94 1.01
CA ASP A 248 -7.66 -15.24 1.50
C ASP A 248 -8.78 -15.97 2.24
N GLU A 249 -8.70 -17.30 2.24
CA GLU A 249 -9.64 -18.18 2.94
C GLU A 249 -11.12 -18.02 2.54
N ILE A 250 -11.38 -17.76 1.25
CA ILE A 250 -12.77 -17.62 0.74
C ILE A 250 -13.58 -18.92 0.87
N ASP A 251 -12.91 -20.06 0.94
CA ASP A 251 -13.54 -21.36 1.18
C ASP A 251 -14.16 -21.48 2.59
N LYS A 252 -13.78 -20.62 3.54
CA LYS A 252 -14.33 -20.60 4.90
C LYS A 252 -15.68 -19.91 5.02
N ILE A 253 -16.02 -19.07 4.04
CA ILE A 253 -17.31 -18.36 3.98
C ILE A 253 -18.32 -19.06 3.06
N CYS A 254 -17.99 -20.24 2.53
CA CYS A 254 -18.95 -21.10 1.83
C CYS A 254 -19.97 -21.68 2.84
N ALA A 255 -21.22 -21.82 2.41
CA ALA A 255 -22.26 -22.47 3.20
C ALA A 255 -21.90 -23.94 3.43
N ARG A 256 -22.08 -24.46 4.64
CA ARG A 256 -21.91 -25.90 4.91
C ARG A 256 -23.27 -26.57 4.87
N THR A 257 -23.39 -27.61 4.06
CA THR A 257 -24.65 -28.31 3.75
C THR A 257 -25.41 -28.92 4.95
N GLU A 258 -24.89 -28.85 6.18
CA GLU A 258 -25.41 -29.60 7.34
C GLU A 258 -25.82 -28.77 8.57
N ARG A 259 -25.64 -27.44 8.62
CA ARG A 259 -25.97 -26.65 9.84
C ARG A 259 -26.62 -25.28 9.57
N ALA A 260 -27.94 -25.32 9.36
CA ALA A 260 -28.84 -24.21 9.02
C ALA A 260 -28.81 -22.92 9.88
N GLY A 261 -28.06 -22.85 10.99
CA GLY A 261 -28.01 -21.67 11.88
C GLY A 261 -26.81 -20.74 11.68
N ALA A 262 -25.63 -21.26 11.28
CA ALA A 262 -24.41 -20.47 11.13
C ALA A 262 -24.13 -20.06 9.67
N ASP A 263 -24.90 -20.59 8.72
CA ASP A 263 -24.68 -20.39 7.28
C ASP A 263 -25.16 -19.01 6.80
N VAL A 264 -26.18 -18.42 7.43
CA VAL A 264 -26.72 -17.09 7.07
C VAL A 264 -25.66 -16.00 7.17
N SER A 265 -24.82 -16.04 8.21
CA SER A 265 -23.75 -15.05 8.40
C SER A 265 -22.61 -15.21 7.38
N ARG A 266 -22.29 -16.43 6.96
CA ARG A 266 -21.21 -16.69 5.99
C ARG A 266 -21.61 -16.35 4.56
N GLU A 267 -22.85 -16.68 4.20
CA GLU A 267 -23.43 -16.26 2.93
C GLU A 267 -23.58 -14.73 2.87
N GLY A 268 -23.95 -14.10 3.99
CA GLY A 268 -24.00 -12.64 4.12
C GLY A 268 -22.69 -11.98 3.70
N VAL A 269 -21.55 -12.48 4.17
CA VAL A 269 -20.23 -11.96 3.74
C VAL A 269 -20.01 -12.06 2.23
N GLN A 270 -20.43 -13.16 1.60
CA GLN A 270 -20.32 -13.28 0.14
C GLN A 270 -21.18 -12.23 -0.56
N ARG A 271 -22.40 -11.98 -0.08
CA ARG A 271 -23.31 -10.95 -0.61
C ARG A 271 -22.75 -9.55 -0.43
N ASP A 272 -22.13 -9.28 0.71
CA ASP A 272 -21.51 -7.98 0.99
C ASP A 272 -20.28 -7.75 0.09
N LEU A 273 -19.49 -8.80 -0.19
CA LEU A 273 -18.34 -8.69 -1.10
C LEU A 273 -18.73 -8.50 -2.57
N LEU A 274 -19.93 -8.91 -2.99
CA LEU A 274 -20.36 -8.84 -4.39
C LEU A 274 -20.29 -7.42 -4.96
N PRO A 275 -20.91 -6.38 -4.37
CA PRO A 275 -20.82 -5.01 -4.88
C PRO A 275 -19.40 -4.53 -5.16
N LEU A 276 -18.43 -4.90 -4.31
CA LEU A 276 -17.03 -4.53 -4.51
C LEU A 276 -16.43 -5.17 -5.76
N ILE A 277 -16.77 -6.43 -6.04
CA ILE A 277 -16.26 -7.20 -7.18
C ILE A 277 -17.01 -6.84 -8.48
N GLU A 278 -18.29 -6.49 -8.38
CA GLU A 278 -19.12 -6.10 -9.53
C GLU A 278 -18.85 -4.68 -10.02
N GLY A 279 -18.43 -3.81 -9.10
CA GLY A 279 -18.24 -2.38 -9.36
C GLY A 279 -19.21 -1.56 -8.52
N THR A 280 -18.66 -0.85 -7.54
CA THR A 280 -19.40 0.12 -6.72
C THR A 280 -18.51 1.32 -6.41
N THR A 281 -19.11 2.36 -5.86
CA THR A 281 -18.37 3.52 -5.35
C THR A 281 -18.31 3.45 -3.83
N VAL A 282 -17.10 3.30 -3.29
CA VAL A 282 -16.85 3.29 -1.85
C VAL A 282 -16.46 4.69 -1.37
N GLY A 283 -17.16 5.19 -0.37
CA GLY A 283 -16.82 6.43 0.31
C GLY A 283 -15.58 6.26 1.19
N THR A 284 -14.57 7.10 1.00
CA THR A 284 -13.39 7.17 1.87
C THR A 284 -13.19 8.59 2.39
N LYS A 285 -12.37 8.75 3.44
CA LYS A 285 -12.00 10.07 3.98
C LYS A 285 -11.19 10.94 2.98
N TYR A 286 -10.71 10.35 1.89
CA TYR A 286 -9.94 11.01 0.85
C TYR A 286 -10.75 11.27 -0.43
N GLY A 287 -11.99 10.81 -0.49
CA GLY A 287 -12.86 10.89 -1.67
C GLY A 287 -13.47 9.53 -2.05
N PRO A 288 -14.39 9.52 -3.02
CA PRO A 288 -14.98 8.30 -3.55
C PRO A 288 -13.94 7.49 -4.35
N VAL A 289 -14.02 6.16 -4.27
CA VAL A 289 -13.21 5.22 -5.07
C VAL A 289 -14.13 4.24 -5.79
N LYS A 290 -13.99 4.14 -7.11
CA LYS A 290 -14.70 3.16 -7.94
C LYS A 290 -13.96 1.82 -7.97
N THR A 291 -14.68 0.72 -7.81
CA THR A 291 -14.07 -0.63 -7.73
C THR A 291 -14.09 -1.42 -9.04
N ASP A 292 -14.73 -0.89 -10.09
CA ASP A 292 -15.02 -1.54 -11.37
C ASP A 292 -13.80 -2.23 -11.99
N HIS A 293 -12.62 -1.62 -11.84
CA HIS A 293 -11.38 -2.05 -12.50
C HIS A 293 -10.32 -2.60 -11.54
N ILE A 294 -10.67 -2.78 -10.27
CA ILE A 294 -9.82 -3.44 -9.28
C ILE A 294 -9.76 -4.94 -9.57
N LEU A 295 -8.55 -5.51 -9.55
CA LEU A 295 -8.37 -6.95 -9.73
C LEU A 295 -8.55 -7.67 -8.40
N PHE A 296 -9.54 -8.56 -8.33
CA PHE A 296 -9.73 -9.45 -7.19
C PHE A 296 -9.06 -10.80 -7.44
N ILE A 297 -8.27 -11.25 -6.48
CA ILE A 297 -7.68 -12.58 -6.42
C ILE A 297 -8.17 -13.26 -5.15
N ALA A 298 -9.14 -14.15 -5.30
CA ALA A 298 -9.63 -14.99 -4.22
C ALA A 298 -8.78 -16.25 -4.09
N SER A 299 -8.64 -16.75 -2.87
CA SER A 299 -7.79 -17.89 -2.53
C SER A 299 -8.50 -18.78 -1.51
N GLY A 300 -8.42 -20.08 -1.69
CA GLY A 300 -8.95 -21.05 -0.73
C GLY A 300 -8.26 -22.40 -0.82
N ALA A 301 -8.31 -23.16 0.27
CA ALA A 301 -7.83 -24.54 0.28
C ALA A 301 -8.85 -25.52 -0.30
N PHE A 302 -10.15 -25.24 -0.07
CA PHE A 302 -11.26 -26.05 -0.58
C PHE A 302 -11.16 -27.53 -0.15
N HIS A 303 -10.70 -27.77 1.09
CA HIS A 303 -10.66 -29.13 1.68
C HIS A 303 -12.05 -29.62 2.13
N VAL A 304 -12.88 -28.70 2.61
CA VAL A 304 -14.20 -28.98 3.23
C VAL A 304 -15.37 -28.39 2.45
N ALA A 305 -15.07 -27.57 1.44
CA ALA A 305 -16.02 -26.93 0.56
C ALA A 305 -15.45 -27.01 -0.86
N LYS A 306 -16.31 -26.91 -1.86
CA LYS A 306 -15.94 -26.85 -3.28
C LYS A 306 -16.16 -25.43 -3.79
N PRO A 307 -15.47 -25.01 -4.87
CA PRO A 307 -15.76 -23.74 -5.52
C PRO A 307 -17.23 -23.58 -5.97
N SER A 308 -17.94 -24.69 -6.21
CA SER A 308 -19.37 -24.72 -6.52
C SER A 308 -20.27 -24.30 -5.35
N ASP A 309 -19.74 -24.29 -4.13
CA ASP A 309 -20.48 -23.98 -2.90
C ASP A 309 -20.45 -22.47 -2.58
N LEU A 310 -19.73 -21.69 -3.39
CA LEU A 310 -19.85 -20.23 -3.42
C LEU A 310 -21.18 -19.83 -4.07
N LEU A 311 -21.67 -18.63 -3.76
CA LEU A 311 -22.83 -18.05 -4.42
C LEU A 311 -22.65 -18.04 -5.95
N PRO A 312 -23.68 -18.43 -6.74
CA PRO A 312 -23.60 -18.44 -8.21
C PRO A 312 -23.12 -17.11 -8.80
N GLU A 313 -23.55 -16.00 -8.23
CA GLU A 313 -23.16 -14.64 -8.60
C GLU A 313 -21.64 -14.45 -8.43
N LEU A 314 -21.11 -14.84 -7.28
CA LEU A 314 -19.69 -14.70 -6.95
C LEU A 314 -18.82 -15.62 -7.83
N GLN A 315 -19.32 -16.81 -8.15
CA GLN A 315 -18.68 -17.71 -9.10
C GLN A 315 -18.58 -17.09 -10.51
N GLY A 316 -19.63 -16.42 -10.97
CA GLY A 316 -19.65 -15.72 -12.25
C GLY A 316 -18.63 -14.57 -12.32
N ARG A 317 -18.34 -13.95 -11.17
CA ARG A 317 -17.34 -12.88 -11.05
C ARG A 317 -15.91 -13.37 -10.85
N LEU A 318 -15.67 -14.68 -10.68
CA LEU A 318 -14.35 -15.31 -10.55
C LEU A 318 -14.08 -16.29 -11.73
N PRO A 319 -14.00 -15.79 -12.97
CA PRO A 319 -13.97 -16.65 -14.17
C PRO A 319 -12.65 -17.42 -14.34
N ILE A 320 -11.52 -16.88 -13.87
CA ILE A 320 -10.23 -17.56 -13.98
C ILE A 320 -10.03 -18.45 -12.77
N ARG A 321 -10.14 -19.77 -12.94
CA ARG A 321 -9.90 -20.75 -11.89
C ARG A 321 -8.56 -21.42 -12.11
N VAL A 322 -7.73 -21.47 -11.07
CA VAL A 322 -6.40 -22.09 -11.18
C VAL A 322 -6.05 -22.88 -9.92
N GLU A 323 -5.57 -24.09 -10.15
CA GLU A 323 -5.13 -24.99 -9.08
C GLU A 323 -3.61 -24.88 -8.86
N LEU A 324 -3.22 -24.78 -7.60
CA LEU A 324 -1.84 -24.79 -7.15
C LEU A 324 -1.56 -26.09 -6.43
N ARG A 325 -0.52 -26.79 -6.88
CA ARG A 325 -0.18 -28.12 -6.37
C ARG A 325 0.84 -28.02 -5.25
N ALA A 326 0.79 -28.92 -4.27
CA ALA A 326 1.88 -29.06 -3.33
C ALA A 326 3.16 -29.44 -4.08
N SER A 327 4.25 -28.70 -3.87
CA SER A 327 5.54 -29.03 -4.48
C SER A 327 6.14 -30.25 -3.77
N THR A 328 6.48 -31.29 -4.52
CA THR A 328 7.23 -32.46 -4.03
C THR A 328 8.69 -32.15 -3.70
N ALA A 329 9.21 -30.99 -4.13
CA ALA A 329 10.57 -30.54 -3.85
C ALA A 329 10.60 -29.67 -2.59
N ARG A 330 11.55 -29.94 -1.68
CA ARG A 330 11.86 -29.12 -0.50
C ARG A 330 11.98 -27.64 -0.92
N ILE A 331 11.07 -26.81 -0.45
CA ILE A 331 11.07 -25.36 -0.69
C ILE A 331 12.26 -24.77 0.08
N SER A 332 13.39 -24.56 -0.60
CA SER A 332 14.43 -23.65 -0.14
C SER A 332 14.11 -22.27 -0.70
N VAL A 333 13.76 -21.34 0.19
CA VAL A 333 13.69 -19.91 -0.17
C VAL A 333 15.11 -19.50 -0.54
N ARG A 334 15.36 -19.19 -1.82
CA ARG A 334 16.62 -18.61 -2.24
C ARG A 334 16.68 -17.20 -1.65
N SER A 335 17.41 -17.03 -0.55
CA SER A 335 17.66 -15.73 0.05
C SER A 335 18.31 -14.83 -0.99
N SER A 336 17.68 -13.68 -1.25
CA SER A 336 18.21 -12.66 -2.17
C SER A 336 19.62 -12.24 -1.73
N PRO A 337 20.57 -11.98 -2.65
CA PRO A 337 21.82 -11.35 -2.26
C PRO A 337 21.52 -9.96 -1.70
N ARG A 338 22.12 -9.62 -0.56
CA ARG A 338 22.06 -8.25 0.00
C ARG A 338 22.51 -7.24 -1.05
N PRO A 339 21.87 -6.06 -1.18
CA PRO A 339 22.36 -5.02 -2.06
C PRO A 339 23.72 -4.54 -1.54
N LYS A 340 24.74 -4.56 -2.40
CA LYS A 340 25.99 -3.85 -2.14
C LYS A 340 25.67 -2.37 -2.08
N ARG A 341 25.79 -1.77 -0.89
CA ARG A 341 25.88 -0.31 -0.74
C ARG A 341 27.03 0.17 -1.62
N ARG A 342 26.70 0.95 -2.65
CA ARG A 342 27.68 1.80 -3.33
C ARG A 342 27.64 3.14 -2.60
N TRP A 343 28.81 3.51 -2.09
CA TRP A 343 29.12 4.81 -1.52
C TRP A 343 29.01 5.89 -2.58
#